data_AF-A0A2D5S102-F1
#
_entry.id   AF-A0A2D5S102-F1
#
_cell.length_a   1.000
_cell.length_b   1.000
_cell.length_c   1.000
_cell.angle_alpha   90.00
_cell.angle_beta   90.00
_cell.angle_gamma   90.00
#
_symmetry.space_group_name_H-M   'P 1'
#
loop_
_entity.id
_entity.type
_entity.pdbx_description
1 polymer ?
#
loop_
_entity_poly.entity_id
_entity_poly.type
_entity_poly.pdbx_seq_one_letter_code
_entity_poly.pdbx_strand_id
1 'polypeptide(L)'
;MKDQQPLNNKINFESCLIGKRICTHRSYTYSEYPLLPKLFEEEKSIRIDSSSDESMLKMLLKGRCDVTLINEHTADWLIDNIFKNDLLYRSSKPIFNIEVTMAFASNWQSFVNDLNAYIDEIEGTDQMEEMINTAKKIKY
;
A
#
# COMPACT_ATOMS: atom_id res chain seq x y z
N MET A 1 -23.71 10.17 -7.84
CA MET A 1 -22.68 9.11 -7.89
C MET A 1 -21.90 9.32 -9.16
N LYS A 2 -20.61 9.69 -9.08
CA LYS A 2 -19.73 9.66 -10.26
C LYS A 2 -19.39 8.19 -10.50
N ASP A 3 -19.49 7.75 -11.75
CA ASP A 3 -19.12 6.40 -12.18
C ASP A 3 -17.68 6.09 -11.77
N GLN A 4 -17.50 5.31 -10.70
CA GLN A 4 -16.21 4.75 -10.36
C GLN A 4 -15.95 3.62 -11.35
N GLN A 5 -15.03 3.86 -12.29
CA GLN A 5 -14.59 2.85 -13.25
C GLN A 5 -13.19 2.36 -12.85
N PRO A 6 -12.86 1.09 -13.14
CA PRO A 6 -11.50 0.60 -12.94
C PRO A 6 -10.48 1.45 -13.72
N LEU A 7 -9.31 1.68 -13.12
CA LEU A 7 -8.22 2.39 -13.78
C LEU A 7 -7.86 1.66 -15.08
N ASN A 8 -7.88 2.38 -16.21
CA ASN A 8 -7.55 1.80 -17.51
C ASN A 8 -6.04 1.56 -17.61
N ASN A 9 -5.67 0.29 -17.84
CA ASN A 9 -4.28 -0.20 -17.88
C ASN A 9 -3.40 0.41 -18.98
N LYS A 10 -3.98 1.20 -19.90
CA LYS A 10 -3.26 1.93 -20.95
C LYS A 10 -2.85 3.36 -20.56
N ILE A 11 -3.29 3.85 -19.40
CA ILE A 11 -3.05 5.24 -18.98
C ILE A 11 -1.79 5.31 -18.12
N ASN A 12 -0.96 6.34 -18.34
CA ASN A 12 0.15 6.68 -17.46
C ASN A 12 -0.40 6.98 -16.05
N PHE A 13 0.11 6.27 -15.02
CA PHE A 13 -0.33 6.43 -13.64
C PHE A 13 -0.25 7.87 -13.13
N GLU A 14 0.77 8.63 -13.56
CA GLU A 14 0.89 10.07 -13.22
C GLU A 14 -0.37 10.84 -13.64
N SER A 15 -0.83 10.59 -14.86
CA SER A 15 -2.02 11.24 -15.42
C SER A 15 -3.30 10.88 -14.67
N CYS A 16 -3.34 9.70 -14.04
CA CYS A 16 -4.47 9.27 -13.22
C CYS A 16 -4.53 9.98 -11.86
N LEU A 17 -3.40 10.47 -11.36
CA LEU A 17 -3.29 11.10 -10.04
C LEU A 17 -3.45 12.63 -10.12
N ILE A 18 -3.01 13.26 -11.21
CA ILE A 18 -3.16 14.72 -11.40
C ILE A 18 -4.62 15.17 -11.27
N GLY A 19 -4.83 16.23 -10.50
CA GLY A 19 -6.13 16.82 -10.19
C GLY A 19 -7.01 15.98 -9.26
N LYS A 20 -6.49 14.88 -8.68
CA LYS A 20 -7.26 14.02 -7.77
C LYS A 20 -7.03 14.40 -6.32
N ARG A 21 -8.03 14.07 -5.50
CA ARG A 21 -7.91 13.92 -4.05
C ARG A 21 -7.43 12.51 -3.76
N ILE A 22 -6.29 12.38 -3.12
CA ILE A 22 -5.60 11.10 -2.86
C ILE A 22 -5.64 10.84 -1.35
N CYS A 23 -6.36 9.80 -0.95
CA CYS A 23 -6.31 9.33 0.43
C CYS A 23 -4.98 8.60 0.69
N THR A 24 -4.22 9.09 1.67
CA THR A 24 -2.92 8.56 2.10
C THR A 24 -2.92 8.19 3.56
N HIS A 25 -2.04 7.27 3.95
CA HIS A 25 -1.79 7.01 5.35
C HIS A 25 -0.93 8.14 5.93
N ARG A 26 -1.34 8.72 7.06
CA ARG A 26 -0.67 9.90 7.66
C ARG A 26 0.80 9.64 7.96
N SER A 27 1.13 8.42 8.38
CA SER A 27 2.49 8.04 8.78
C SER A 27 3.38 7.59 7.62
N TYR A 28 2.90 7.59 6.38
CA TYR A 28 3.70 7.17 5.22
C TYR A 28 4.31 8.38 4.51
N THR A 29 5.60 8.24 4.17
CA THR A 29 6.41 9.27 3.49
C THR A 29 6.43 9.12 1.97
N TYR A 30 6.16 7.91 1.46
CA TYR A 30 6.14 7.58 0.01
C TYR A 30 7.40 8.03 -0.73
N SER A 31 8.56 8.04 -0.06
CA SER A 31 9.85 8.52 -0.57
C SER A 31 10.34 7.72 -1.77
N GLU A 32 10.03 6.44 -1.79
CA GLU A 32 10.40 5.48 -2.84
C GLU A 32 9.58 5.69 -4.12
N TYR A 33 8.53 6.51 -4.04
CA TYR A 33 7.74 6.94 -5.18
C TYR A 33 7.75 8.47 -5.31
N PRO A 34 8.87 9.07 -5.78
CA PRO A 34 9.09 10.53 -5.75
C PRO A 34 8.03 11.35 -6.48
N LEU A 35 7.30 10.74 -7.42
CA LEU A 35 6.21 11.41 -8.11
C LEU A 35 5.11 11.86 -7.15
N LEU A 36 4.77 11.04 -6.14
CA LEU A 36 3.64 11.35 -5.27
C LEU A 36 3.92 12.55 -4.35
N PRO A 37 5.07 12.63 -3.64
CA PRO A 37 5.48 13.85 -2.94
C PRO A 37 5.47 15.07 -3.86
N LYS A 38 6.03 14.95 -5.07
CA LYS A 38 6.07 16.05 -6.06
C LYS A 38 4.67 16.54 -6.45
N LEU A 39 3.72 15.64 -6.65
CA LEU A 39 2.33 16.01 -6.97
C LEU A 39 1.67 16.80 -5.83
N PHE A 40 2.02 16.51 -4.58
CA PHE A 40 1.51 17.24 -3.42
C PHE A 40 2.21 18.59 -3.24
N GLU A 41 3.55 18.62 -3.36
CA GLU A 41 4.36 19.83 -3.24
C GLU A 41 4.03 20.87 -4.32
N GLU A 42 3.78 20.41 -5.56
CA GLU A 42 3.42 21.27 -6.69
C GLU A 42 1.90 21.56 -6.78
N GLU A 43 1.12 21.17 -5.77
CA GLU A 43 -0.34 21.33 -5.71
C GLU A 43 -1.09 20.73 -6.93
N LYS A 44 -0.45 19.80 -7.64
CA LYS A 44 -1.05 19.07 -8.76
C LYS A 44 -2.06 18.03 -8.30
N SER A 45 -2.08 17.68 -7.01
CA SER A 45 -3.02 16.74 -6.39
C SER A 45 -3.24 17.11 -4.93
N ILE A 46 -4.39 16.72 -4.37
CA ILE A 46 -4.74 17.03 -2.98
C ILE A 46 -4.48 15.80 -2.12
N ARG A 47 -3.56 15.91 -1.16
CA ARG A 47 -3.31 14.88 -0.14
C ARG A 47 -4.41 14.94 0.93
N ILE A 48 -5.00 13.79 1.26
CA ILE A 48 -5.95 13.65 2.36
C ILE A 48 -5.50 12.52 3.27
N ASP A 49 -5.01 12.87 4.46
CA ASP A 49 -4.47 11.88 5.38
C ASP A 49 -5.53 11.19 6.24
N SER A 50 -5.30 9.90 6.49
CA SER A 50 -6.05 9.07 7.41
C SER A 50 -5.12 8.27 8.33
N SER A 51 -5.65 7.77 9.45
CA SER A 51 -4.88 7.00 10.43
C SER A 51 -4.93 5.49 10.22
N SER A 52 -5.69 5.00 9.24
CA SER A 52 -5.72 3.57 8.89
C SER A 52 -6.16 3.34 7.44
N ASP A 53 -5.69 2.24 6.86
CA ASP A 53 -6.08 1.79 5.51
C ASP A 53 -7.60 1.54 5.40
N GLU A 54 -8.22 0.97 6.43
CA GLU A 54 -9.67 0.81 6.51
C GLU A 54 -10.41 2.15 6.44
N SER A 55 -9.91 3.17 7.14
CA SER A 55 -10.50 4.51 7.12
C SER A 55 -10.31 5.17 5.76
N MET A 56 -9.20 4.91 5.07
CA MET A 56 -8.95 5.38 3.71
C MET A 56 -9.97 4.80 2.71
N LEU A 57 -10.26 3.50 2.79
CA LEU A 57 -11.31 2.87 1.97
C LEU A 57 -12.70 3.43 2.28
N LYS A 58 -13.04 3.63 3.55
CA LYS A 58 -14.30 4.31 3.95
C LYS A 58 -14.40 5.72 3.38
N MET A 59 -13.30 6.46 3.33
CA MET A 59 -13.25 7.79 2.75
C MET A 59 -13.43 7.77 1.23
N LEU A 60 -12.84 6.79 0.54
CA LEU A 60 -13.03 6.56 -0.89
C LEU A 60 -14.51 6.29 -1.22
N LEU A 61 -15.15 5.35 -0.51
CA LEU A 61 -16.57 5.00 -0.71
C LEU A 61 -17.51 6.17 -0.44
N LYS A 62 -17.15 7.05 0.50
CA LYS A 62 -17.91 8.28 0.80
C LYS A 62 -17.58 9.45 -0.12
N GLY A 63 -16.74 9.25 -1.14
CA GLY A 63 -16.36 10.29 -2.11
C GLY A 63 -15.51 11.42 -1.52
N ARG A 64 -14.86 11.20 -0.37
CA ARG A 64 -13.96 12.17 0.27
C ARG A 64 -12.63 12.28 -0.48
N CYS A 65 -12.20 11.21 -1.12
CA CYS A 65 -11.10 11.18 -2.08
C CYS A 65 -11.53 10.45 -3.36
N ASP A 66 -10.74 10.59 -4.41
CA ASP A 66 -11.00 9.98 -5.73
C ASP A 66 -10.18 8.69 -5.91
N VAL A 67 -9.06 8.56 -5.19
CA VAL A 67 -8.17 7.37 -5.20
C VAL A 67 -7.51 7.21 -3.83
N THR A 68 -7.08 5.99 -3.51
CA THR A 68 -6.26 5.70 -2.34
C THR A 68 -5.10 4.77 -2.68
N LEU A 69 -4.04 4.81 -1.88
CA LEU A 69 -2.83 4.01 -2.03
C LEU A 69 -2.66 3.12 -0.81
N ILE A 70 -2.81 1.81 -0.98
CA ILE A 70 -2.75 0.81 0.09
C ILE A 70 -1.84 -0.33 -0.38
N ASN A 71 -1.11 -0.95 0.55
CA ASN A 71 -0.39 -2.20 0.28
C ASN A 71 -1.36 -3.26 -0.29
N GLU A 72 -0.96 -3.99 -1.33
CA GLU A 72 -1.87 -4.89 -2.02
C GLU A 72 -2.42 -6.01 -1.13
N HIS A 73 -1.60 -6.57 -0.23
CA HIS A 73 -2.04 -7.65 0.65
C HIS A 73 -3.00 -7.13 1.72
N THR A 74 -2.74 -5.94 2.27
CA THR A 74 -3.69 -5.29 3.20
C THR A 74 -4.99 -4.94 2.49
N ALA A 75 -4.93 -4.42 1.27
CA ALA A 75 -6.10 -4.10 0.48
C ALA A 75 -6.95 -5.34 0.19
N ASP A 76 -6.32 -6.44 -0.24
CA ASP A 76 -7.00 -7.71 -0.52
C ASP A 76 -7.69 -8.24 0.74
N TRP A 77 -7.00 -8.26 1.88
CA TRP A 77 -7.60 -8.67 3.15
C TRP A 77 -8.79 -7.79 3.54
N LEU A 78 -8.65 -6.45 3.44
CA LEU A 78 -9.73 -5.52 3.76
C LEU A 78 -10.94 -5.69 2.85
N ILE A 79 -10.72 -5.84 1.54
CA ILE A 79 -11.77 -6.04 0.55
C ILE A 79 -12.50 -7.36 0.81
N ASP A 80 -11.77 -8.45 1.01
CA ASP A 80 -12.37 -9.78 1.16
C ASP A 80 -13.11 -9.97 2.48
N ASN A 81 -12.70 -9.28 3.55
CA ASN A 81 -13.23 -9.51 4.90
C ASN A 81 -14.13 -8.36 5.40
N ILE A 82 -13.83 -7.10 5.08
CA ILE A 82 -14.55 -5.94 5.62
C ILE A 82 -15.45 -5.30 4.56
N PHE A 83 -14.97 -5.15 3.31
CA PHE A 83 -15.64 -4.41 2.24
C PHE A 83 -16.18 -5.32 1.11
N LYS A 84 -16.50 -6.58 1.43
CA LYS A 84 -16.82 -7.63 0.44
C LYS A 84 -18.02 -7.29 -0.47
N ASN A 85 -18.93 -6.47 0.03
CA ASN A 85 -20.14 -6.06 -0.69
C ASN A 85 -20.03 -4.64 -1.28
N ASP A 86 -18.91 -3.95 -1.05
CA ASP A 86 -18.67 -2.61 -1.57
C ASP A 86 -18.02 -2.68 -2.95
N LEU A 87 -18.36 -1.71 -3.80
CA LEU A 87 -17.81 -1.63 -5.15
C LEU A 87 -16.45 -0.93 -5.12
N LEU A 88 -15.39 -1.70 -4.93
CA LEU A 88 -14.01 -1.24 -4.94
C LEU A 88 -13.27 -1.82 -6.16
N TYR A 89 -12.52 -0.95 -6.84
CA TYR A 89 -11.71 -1.34 -7.99
C TYR A 89 -10.23 -1.13 -7.69
N ARG A 90 -9.42 -2.17 -7.91
CA ARG A 90 -7.96 -2.09 -7.85
C ARG A 90 -7.36 -1.83 -9.24
N SER A 91 -6.22 -1.15 -9.27
CA SER A 91 -5.36 -1.14 -10.45
C SER A 91 -4.90 -2.57 -10.77
N SER A 92 -4.78 -2.92 -12.05
CA SER A 92 -4.27 -4.24 -12.45
C SER A 92 -2.76 -4.38 -12.26
N LYS A 93 -2.06 -3.28 -11.96
CA LYS A 93 -0.61 -3.24 -11.73
C LYS A 93 -0.32 -2.36 -10.51
N PRO A 94 0.70 -2.70 -9.71
CA PRO A 94 1.17 -1.82 -8.65
C PRO A 94 1.69 -0.51 -9.26
N ILE A 95 1.52 0.59 -8.53
CA ILE A 95 2.02 1.90 -8.94
C ILE A 95 3.54 1.98 -8.71
N PHE A 96 4.01 1.36 -7.63
CA PHE A 96 5.40 1.18 -7.27
C PHE A 96 5.50 -0.05 -6.36
N ASN A 97 6.69 -0.62 -6.26
CA ASN A 97 7.01 -1.69 -5.32
C ASN A 97 7.96 -1.13 -4.26
N ILE A 98 7.81 -1.60 -3.03
CA ILE A 98 8.75 -1.32 -1.95
C ILE A 98 9.18 -2.64 -1.33
N GLU A 99 10.44 -2.70 -0.92
CA GLU A 99 10.94 -3.78 -0.08
C GLU A 99 10.51 -3.52 1.36
N VAL A 100 10.15 -4.59 2.07
CA VAL A 100 9.77 -4.51 3.48
C VAL A 100 11.02 -4.78 4.32
N THR A 101 11.37 -3.83 5.18
CA THR A 101 12.50 -3.97 6.10
C THR A 101 12.00 -4.05 7.54
N MET A 102 12.64 -4.89 8.35
CA MET A 102 12.44 -4.88 9.80
C MET A 102 13.35 -3.83 10.44
N ALA A 103 12.76 -2.83 11.09
CA ALA A 103 13.50 -1.79 11.78
C ALA A 103 13.76 -2.20 13.24
N PHE A 104 15.02 -2.10 13.68
CA PHE A 104 15.45 -2.39 15.04
C PHE A 104 16.14 -1.18 15.66
N ALA A 105 16.13 -1.11 17.00
CA ALA A 105 16.94 -0.13 17.71
C ALA A 105 18.44 -0.44 17.51
N SER A 106 19.28 0.59 17.45
CA SER A 106 20.70 0.45 17.11
C SER A 106 21.50 -0.44 18.07
N ASN A 107 21.05 -0.58 19.32
CA ASN A 107 21.66 -1.47 20.31
C ASN A 107 21.41 -2.97 20.03
N TRP A 108 20.56 -3.32 19.06
CA TRP A 108 20.29 -4.70 18.64
C TRP A 108 21.15 -5.14 17.45
N GLN A 109 22.18 -4.38 17.08
CA GLN A 109 22.96 -4.63 15.85
C GLN A 109 23.49 -6.07 15.73
N SER A 110 23.93 -6.69 16.83
CA SER A 110 24.38 -8.09 16.80
C SER A 110 23.27 -9.04 16.37
N PHE A 111 22.07 -8.89 16.95
CA PHE A 111 20.91 -9.70 16.58
C PHE A 111 20.47 -9.45 15.14
N VAL A 112 20.53 -8.19 14.68
CA VAL A 112 20.21 -7.83 13.29
C VAL A 112 21.15 -8.55 12.32
N ASN A 113 22.43 -8.67 12.64
CA ASN A 113 23.38 -9.39 11.80
C ASN A 113 23.03 -10.88 11.70
N ASP A 114 22.74 -11.52 12.83
CA ASP A 114 22.36 -12.94 12.86
C ASP A 114 21.03 -13.19 12.12
N LEU A 115 20.06 -12.29 12.30
CA LEU A 115 18.77 -12.35 11.62
C LEU A 115 18.92 -12.20 10.11
N ASN A 116 19.71 -11.21 9.65
CA ASN A 116 19.95 -11.01 8.23
C ASN A 116 20.64 -12.24 7.61
N ALA A 117 21.67 -12.79 8.28
CA ALA A 117 22.33 -13.99 7.79
C ALA A 117 21.37 -15.18 7.65
N TYR A 118 20.45 -15.34 8.61
CA TYR A 118 19.41 -16.37 8.52
C TYR A 118 18.42 -16.10 7.39
N ILE A 119 17.98 -14.85 7.19
CA ILE A 119 17.09 -14.48 6.08
C ILE A 119 17.76 -14.80 4.74
N ASP A 120 19.04 -14.44 4.59
CA ASP A 120 19.83 -14.71 3.38
C ASP A 120 19.95 -16.22 3.12
N GLU A 121 20.08 -17.04 4.18
CA GLU A 121 20.14 -18.50 4.07
C GLU A 121 18.83 -19.11 3.54
N ILE A 122 17.68 -18.57 3.98
CA ILE A 122 16.37 -19.12 3.62
C ILE A 122 15.71 -18.40 2.43
N GLU A 123 16.33 -17.35 1.89
CA GLU A 123 15.76 -16.58 0.79
C GLU A 123 15.50 -17.45 -0.45
N GLY A 124 14.28 -17.37 -0.99
CA GLY A 124 13.89 -18.14 -2.17
C GLY A 124 13.71 -19.65 -1.95
N THR A 125 13.80 -20.12 -0.70
CA THR A 125 13.56 -21.52 -0.35
C THR A 125 12.09 -21.80 -0.02
N ASP A 126 11.70 -23.08 -0.07
CA ASP A 126 10.37 -23.54 0.35
C ASP A 126 10.07 -23.16 1.81
N GLN A 127 11.08 -23.11 2.67
CA GLN A 127 10.95 -22.70 4.06
C GLN A 127 10.44 -21.26 4.18
N MET A 128 11.00 -20.33 3.40
CA MET A 128 10.52 -18.95 3.35
C MET A 128 9.08 -18.90 2.81
N GLU A 129 8.78 -19.66 1.76
CA GLU A 129 7.44 -19.71 1.18
C GLU A 129 6.40 -20.22 2.19
N GLU A 130 6.72 -21.25 2.97
CA GLU A 130 5.87 -21.79 4.03
C GLU A 130 5.61 -20.76 5.15
N MET A 131 6.64 -20.01 5.56
CA MET A 131 6.51 -18.95 6.56
C MET A 131 5.55 -17.85 6.06
N ILE A 132 5.72 -17.40 4.81
CA ILE A 132 4.85 -16.39 4.19
C ILE A 132 3.41 -16.90 4.08
N ASN A 133 3.21 -18.13 3.61
CA ASN A 133 1.89 -18.73 3.43
C ASN A 133 1.17 -18.96 4.77
N THR A 134 1.92 -19.20 5.85
CA THR A 134 1.38 -19.30 7.20
C THR A 134 0.96 -17.91 7.71
N ALA A 135 1.80 -16.89 7.54
CA ALA A 135 1.49 -15.53 7.97
C ALA A 135 0.21 -14.99 7.30
N LYS A 136 0.00 -15.28 6.01
CA LYS A 136 -1.22 -14.88 5.26
C LYS A 136 -2.52 -15.47 5.83
N LYS A 137 -2.46 -16.55 6.61
CA LYS A 137 -3.65 -17.21 7.19
C LYS A 137 -4.03 -16.66 8.56
N ILE A 138 -3.15 -15.90 9.21
CA ILE A 138 -3.41 -15.31 10.53
C ILE A 138 -4.48 -14.23 10.35
N LYS A 139 -5.68 -14.48 10.87
CA LYS A 139 -6.76 -13.51 10.92
C LYS A 139 -6.72 -12.78 12.26
N TYR A 140 -6.73 -11.45 12.22
CA TYR A 140 -6.96 -10.60 13.39
C TYR A 140 -8.45 -10.41 13.64
#